data_AF-A0A1Z4C1A1-F1
#
_entry.id   AF-A0A1Z4C1A1-F1
#
_cell.length_a   1.000
_cell.length_b   1.000
_cell.length_c   1.000
_cell.angle_alpha   90.00
_cell.angle_beta   90.00
_cell.angle_gamma   90.00
#
_symmetry.space_group_name_H-M   'P 1'
#
loop_
_entity.id
_entity.type
_entity.pdbx_description
1 polymer ?
#
loop_
_entity_poly.entity_id
_entity_poly.type
_entity_poly.pdbx_seq_one_letter_code
_entity_poly.pdbx_strand_id
1 'polypeptide(L)'
;MSAQDYDKIRTDIRTLVNDVIKANVEQTDQGVFPRDNLNALAKAGWNGILIPKEYGGLGLDHLAFSIVCEEIGRVCASTGLVFVMHTGAAQTINLFGNHDQKLRWLKPAQEGLLGTYSTSEKASGGHWWFNFSEAARDGDSHYLLNADKSFTTSAGAADYYLFQTRSPGALGPTDISFFIVDAKLDGITHGVWEALGVRGNHSGPISYKNVRVDSQDRLGEEGKGKDIVYDGVTPIYLIGLGSVWHGVARAALEAAATHLTGTIHRDFNRKLSDYQVLRQQLGESKVLVESLRPWQHDLARQLDQLQADGQPQGQLLLPLTEFKVHASEVANISARNAMDVSGGYGYKKGQIERIFRDARAGIAMGPSNNIAREWIGKDLVGLPLELFEAGGE
;
A
#
# COMPACT_ATOMS: atom_id res chain seq x y z
N MET A 1 9.48 20.88 -5.32
CA MET A 1 10.76 20.77 -4.59
C MET A 1 11.91 20.57 -5.57
N SER A 2 13.17 20.84 -5.20
CA SER A 2 14.35 20.62 -6.05
C SER A 2 14.86 19.17 -5.98
N ALA A 3 15.74 18.76 -6.90
CA ALA A 3 16.36 17.44 -6.85
C ALA A 3 17.16 17.20 -5.54
N GLN A 4 17.85 18.24 -5.05
CA GLN A 4 18.61 18.19 -3.79
C GLN A 4 17.70 17.95 -2.58
N ASP A 5 16.48 18.49 -2.60
CA ASP A 5 15.50 18.26 -1.52
C ASP A 5 15.07 16.79 -1.46
N TYR A 6 14.85 16.15 -2.61
CA TYR A 6 14.50 14.73 -2.68
C TYR A 6 15.66 13.82 -2.26
N ASP A 7 16.90 14.18 -2.58
CA ASP A 7 18.09 13.45 -2.11
C ASP A 7 18.24 13.54 -0.59
N LYS A 8 17.93 14.72 -0.02
CA LYS A 8 17.87 14.90 1.43
C LYS A 8 16.76 14.04 2.05
N ILE A 9 15.54 14.08 1.52
CA ILE A 9 14.43 13.23 1.97
C ILE A 9 14.86 11.76 1.99
N ARG A 10 15.44 11.28 0.88
CA ARG A 10 15.91 9.90 0.75
C ARG A 10 16.95 9.55 1.81
N THR A 11 17.88 10.47 2.10
CA THR A 11 18.92 10.28 3.11
C THR A 11 18.33 10.22 4.52
N ASP A 12 17.39 11.12 4.83
CA ASP A 12 16.75 11.22 6.14
C ASP A 12 15.93 9.95 6.45
N ILE A 13 15.05 9.53 5.51
CA ILE A 13 14.25 8.31 5.70
C ILE A 13 15.14 7.06 5.74
N ARG A 14 16.19 6.98 4.91
CA ARG A 14 17.09 5.82 4.88
C ARG A 14 17.82 5.64 6.21
N THR A 15 18.20 6.72 6.86
CA THR A 15 18.80 6.70 8.20
C THR A 15 17.83 6.06 9.19
N LEU A 16 16.60 6.58 9.29
CA LEU A 16 15.58 6.01 10.18
C LEU A 16 15.28 4.53 9.86
N VAL A 17 15.15 4.20 8.58
CA VAL A 17 14.89 2.82 8.13
C VAL A 17 16.02 1.88 8.57
N ASN A 18 17.28 2.29 8.42
CA ASN A 18 18.42 1.45 8.78
C ASN A 18 18.63 1.34 10.29
N ASP A 19 18.38 2.43 11.04
CA ASP A 19 18.65 2.51 12.47
C ASP A 19 17.52 1.90 13.31
N VAL A 20 16.27 2.02 12.85
CA VAL A 20 15.08 1.60 13.61
C VAL A 20 14.38 0.43 12.93
N ILE A 21 13.90 0.62 11.70
CA ILE A 21 13.02 -0.38 11.04
C ILE A 21 13.75 -1.69 10.81
N LYS A 22 15.03 -1.64 10.41
CA LYS A 22 15.87 -2.82 10.14
C LYS A 22 16.02 -3.72 11.37
N ALA A 23 16.13 -3.14 12.57
CA ALA A 23 16.25 -3.91 13.81
C ALA A 23 14.99 -4.73 14.11
N ASN A 24 13.83 -4.24 13.67
CA ASN A 24 12.51 -4.82 13.96
C ASN A 24 12.04 -5.84 12.92
N VAL A 25 12.84 -6.11 11.88
CA VAL A 25 12.38 -6.93 10.75
C VAL A 25 12.12 -8.37 11.14
N GLU A 26 12.93 -8.97 12.00
CA GLU A 26 12.74 -10.37 12.41
C GLU A 26 11.41 -10.56 13.14
N GLN A 27 11.11 -9.72 14.13
CA GLN A 27 9.82 -9.78 14.84
C GLN A 27 8.64 -9.48 13.92
N THR A 28 8.80 -8.53 12.98
CA THR A 28 7.75 -8.21 12.01
C THR A 28 7.47 -9.40 11.09
N ASP A 29 8.50 -10.12 10.65
CA ASP A 29 8.35 -11.37 9.87
C ASP A 29 7.72 -12.50 10.69
N GLN A 30 7.93 -12.54 12.02
CA GLN A 30 7.19 -13.47 12.89
C GLN A 30 5.71 -13.11 13.07
N GLY A 31 5.25 -11.99 12.50
CA GLY A 31 3.86 -11.56 12.55
C GLY A 31 3.56 -10.53 13.64
N VAL A 32 4.56 -9.95 14.29
CA VAL A 32 4.35 -8.79 15.18
C VAL A 32 3.99 -7.58 14.33
N PHE A 33 2.90 -6.88 14.70
CA PHE A 33 2.51 -5.65 14.02
C PHE A 33 3.58 -4.55 14.21
N PRO A 34 4.01 -3.83 13.16
CA PRO A 34 5.14 -2.90 13.23
C PRO A 34 4.76 -1.55 13.88
N ARG A 35 4.05 -1.55 15.01
CA ARG A 35 3.64 -0.31 15.72
C ARG A 35 4.85 0.57 16.06
N ASP A 36 5.95 -0.03 16.54
CA ASP A 36 7.15 0.72 16.91
C ASP A 36 7.77 1.44 15.70
N ASN A 37 7.75 0.79 14.53
CA ASN A 37 8.21 1.40 13.27
C ASN A 37 7.33 2.61 12.91
N LEU A 38 6.01 2.44 12.99
CA LEU A 38 5.06 3.50 12.65
C LEU A 38 5.11 4.67 13.64
N ASN A 39 5.35 4.40 14.93
CA ASN A 39 5.55 5.44 15.94
C ASN A 39 6.86 6.21 15.71
N ALA A 40 7.93 5.51 15.31
CA ALA A 40 9.18 6.17 14.93
C ALA A 40 9.01 7.06 13.69
N LEU A 41 8.26 6.58 12.69
CA LEU A 41 7.89 7.36 11.50
C LEU A 41 7.03 8.58 11.89
N ALA A 42 6.03 8.41 12.77
CA ALA A 42 5.18 9.49 13.27
C ALA A 42 5.98 10.58 13.98
N LYS A 43 6.88 10.18 14.90
CA LYS A 43 7.75 11.10 15.64
C LYS A 43 8.67 11.91 14.72
N ALA A 44 9.08 11.33 13.59
CA ALA A 44 9.85 12.01 12.55
C ALA A 44 8.98 12.79 11.54
N GLY A 45 7.65 12.78 11.70
CA GLY A 45 6.68 13.47 10.84
C GLY A 45 6.25 12.70 9.59
N TRP A 46 6.85 11.55 9.30
CA TRP A 46 6.61 10.80 8.06
C TRP A 46 5.17 10.29 7.92
N ASN A 47 4.48 9.96 9.01
CA ASN A 47 3.06 9.56 8.96
C ASN A 47 2.16 10.69 8.44
N GLY A 48 2.56 11.95 8.63
CA GLY A 48 1.86 13.12 8.09
C GLY A 48 2.45 13.64 6.78
N ILE A 49 3.11 12.79 5.97
CA ILE A 49 3.90 13.25 4.81
C ILE A 49 3.10 14.08 3.81
N LEU A 50 1.90 13.64 3.42
CA LEU A 50 1.00 14.38 2.50
C LEU A 50 0.01 15.29 3.24
N ILE A 51 -0.11 15.16 4.56
CA ILE A 51 -1.04 15.98 5.34
C ILE A 51 -0.58 17.44 5.28
N PRO A 52 -1.48 18.42 5.02
CA PRO A 52 -1.12 19.82 5.04
C PRO A 52 -0.57 20.27 6.39
N LYS A 53 0.34 21.26 6.38
CA LYS A 53 0.97 21.78 7.60
C LYS A 53 -0.02 22.35 8.61
N GLU A 54 -1.14 22.91 8.15
CA GLU A 54 -2.21 23.42 9.02
C GLU A 54 -2.88 22.32 9.87
N TYR A 55 -2.86 21.08 9.39
CA TYR A 55 -3.31 19.90 10.12
C TYR A 55 -2.15 19.12 10.74
N GLY A 56 -0.99 19.75 10.92
CA GLY A 56 0.17 19.11 11.54
C GLY A 56 0.85 18.08 10.65
N GLY A 57 0.77 18.16 9.33
CA GLY A 57 1.59 17.33 8.46
C GLY A 57 2.87 18.01 7.98
N LEU A 58 3.63 17.31 7.12
CA LEU A 58 4.80 17.88 6.45
C LEU A 58 4.43 18.69 5.19
N GLY A 59 3.27 18.40 4.59
CA GLY A 59 2.81 19.01 3.35
C GLY A 59 3.78 18.78 2.18
N LEU A 60 4.39 17.59 2.13
CA LEU A 60 5.23 17.16 1.01
C LEU A 60 4.36 16.57 -0.10
N ASP A 61 5.01 16.23 -1.20
CA ASP A 61 4.39 15.82 -2.45
C ASP A 61 4.43 14.30 -2.66
N HIS A 62 3.76 13.82 -3.71
CA HIS A 62 3.68 12.39 -4.05
C HIS A 62 5.05 11.81 -4.37
N LEU A 63 5.96 12.62 -4.93
CA LEU A 63 7.33 12.17 -5.19
C LEU A 63 8.06 11.88 -3.87
N ALA A 64 7.99 12.77 -2.89
CA ALA A 64 8.54 12.54 -1.56
C ALA A 64 7.92 11.27 -0.91
N PHE A 65 6.60 11.11 -0.99
CA PHE A 65 5.89 9.93 -0.50
C PHE A 65 6.38 8.64 -1.16
N SER A 66 6.53 8.62 -2.48
CA SER A 66 6.99 7.45 -3.23
C SER A 66 8.43 7.05 -2.84
N ILE A 67 9.31 8.03 -2.59
CA ILE A 67 10.69 7.81 -2.15
C ILE A 67 10.72 7.17 -0.76
N VAL A 68 9.89 7.65 0.16
CA VAL A 68 9.77 7.10 1.52
C VAL A 68 9.28 5.65 1.46
N CYS A 69 8.24 5.37 0.66
CA CYS A 69 7.74 4.01 0.46
C CYS A 69 8.81 3.05 -0.10
N GLU A 70 9.58 3.52 -1.10
CA GLU A 70 10.69 2.76 -1.69
C GLU A 70 11.75 2.40 -0.64
N GLU A 71 12.19 3.36 0.18
CA GLU A 71 13.23 3.12 1.17
C GLU A 71 12.75 2.21 2.31
N ILE A 72 11.49 2.33 2.76
CA ILE A 72 10.91 1.42 3.76
C ILE A 72 10.78 0.01 3.17
N GLY A 73 10.24 -0.13 1.95
CA GLY A 73 10.03 -1.41 1.27
C GLY A 73 11.33 -2.20 1.05
N ARG A 74 12.46 -1.49 0.87
CA ARG A 74 13.81 -2.09 0.78
C ARG A 74 14.21 -2.89 2.03
N VAL A 75 13.62 -2.59 3.18
CA VAL A 75 13.96 -3.24 4.45
C VAL A 75 12.81 -4.09 5.00
N CYS A 76 11.58 -3.55 5.00
CA CYS A 76 10.41 -4.18 5.57
C CYS A 76 9.15 -3.90 4.75
N ALA A 77 8.76 -4.85 3.90
CA ALA A 77 7.55 -4.75 3.09
C ALA A 77 6.28 -4.55 3.94
N SER A 78 6.14 -5.28 5.06
CA SER A 78 5.00 -5.12 5.98
C SER A 78 4.86 -3.68 6.49
N THR A 79 5.94 -3.06 6.94
CA THR A 79 5.91 -1.65 7.41
C THR A 79 5.55 -0.71 6.27
N GLY A 80 6.13 -0.91 5.09
CA GLY A 80 5.84 -0.09 3.90
C GLY A 80 4.37 -0.15 3.51
N LEU A 81 3.78 -1.34 3.50
CA LEU A 81 2.36 -1.52 3.18
C LEU A 81 1.45 -0.85 4.21
N VAL A 82 1.73 -0.99 5.50
CA VAL A 82 0.94 -0.31 6.53
C VAL A 82 1.05 1.22 6.40
N PHE A 83 2.26 1.72 6.12
CA PHE A 83 2.50 3.14 5.90
C PHE A 83 1.74 3.70 4.68
N VAL A 84 1.69 2.95 3.58
CA VAL A 84 0.90 3.30 2.38
C VAL A 84 -0.59 3.39 2.73
N MET A 85 -1.13 2.40 3.44
CA MET A 85 -2.55 2.37 3.80
C MET A 85 -2.94 3.53 4.72
N HIS A 86 -2.08 3.85 5.69
CA HIS A 86 -2.26 5.01 6.54
C HIS A 86 -2.21 6.33 5.78
N THR A 87 -1.17 6.53 4.97
CA THR A 87 -1.00 7.76 4.19
C THR A 87 -2.17 7.94 3.22
N GLY A 88 -2.64 6.86 2.60
CA GLY A 88 -3.83 6.87 1.77
C GLY A 88 -5.07 7.28 2.55
N ALA A 89 -5.35 6.64 3.69
CA ALA A 89 -6.53 6.96 4.49
C ALA A 89 -6.51 8.43 4.96
N ALA A 90 -5.36 8.94 5.39
CA ALA A 90 -5.18 10.33 5.75
C ALA A 90 -5.38 11.28 4.55
N GLN A 91 -4.79 10.97 3.39
CA GLN A 91 -4.97 11.81 2.19
C GLN A 91 -6.42 11.80 1.69
N THR A 92 -7.12 10.67 1.82
CA THR A 92 -8.54 10.56 1.47
C THR A 92 -9.41 11.47 2.35
N ILE A 93 -9.15 11.52 3.66
CA ILE A 93 -9.81 12.48 4.57
C ILE A 93 -9.39 13.93 4.24
N ASN A 94 -8.14 14.16 3.87
CA ASN A 94 -7.68 15.50 3.48
C ASN A 94 -8.43 16.03 2.25
N LEU A 95 -8.69 15.18 1.25
CA LEU A 95 -9.36 15.56 0.01
C LEU A 95 -10.89 15.66 0.17
N PHE A 96 -11.52 14.71 0.87
CA PHE A 96 -12.98 14.56 0.90
C PHE A 96 -13.62 14.87 2.25
N GLY A 97 -12.82 15.07 3.29
CA GLY A 97 -13.29 15.35 4.63
C GLY A 97 -13.71 16.81 4.81
N ASN A 98 -14.68 17.03 5.69
CA ASN A 98 -15.00 18.37 6.18
C ASN A 98 -13.94 18.85 7.19
N HIS A 99 -14.03 20.12 7.62
CA HIS A 99 -13.05 20.72 8.52
C HIS A 99 -12.93 19.98 9.88
N ASP A 100 -14.06 19.57 10.46
CA ASP A 100 -14.07 18.80 11.72
C ASP A 100 -13.36 17.45 11.58
N GLN A 101 -13.66 16.70 10.51
CA GLN A 101 -13.02 15.42 10.22
C GLN A 101 -11.50 15.57 10.05
N LYS A 102 -11.04 16.63 9.35
CA LYS A 102 -9.61 16.90 9.21
C LYS A 102 -8.94 17.18 10.55
N LEU A 103 -9.58 17.96 11.42
CA LEU A 103 -9.06 18.24 12.75
C LEU A 103 -8.98 16.99 13.64
N ARG A 104 -10.03 16.16 13.65
CA ARG A 104 -10.09 14.94 14.49
C ARG A 104 -9.15 13.85 14.00
N TRP A 105 -9.03 13.64 12.69
CA TRP A 105 -8.39 12.44 12.16
C TRP A 105 -7.01 12.68 11.52
N LEU A 106 -6.66 13.90 11.10
CA LEU A 106 -5.35 14.19 10.51
C LEU A 106 -4.35 14.71 11.53
N LYS A 107 -4.78 15.62 12.41
CA LYS A 107 -3.91 16.27 13.39
C LYS A 107 -3.18 15.28 14.31
N PRO A 108 -3.83 14.20 14.81
CA PRO A 108 -3.15 13.24 15.67
C PRO A 108 -2.21 12.26 14.94
N ALA A 109 -2.04 12.35 13.61
CA ALA A 109 -1.16 11.44 12.86
C ALA A 109 0.31 11.51 13.33
N GLN A 110 0.78 12.69 13.77
CA GLN A 110 2.12 12.85 14.36
C GLN A 110 2.25 12.18 15.73
N GLU A 111 1.13 11.97 16.43
CA GLU A 111 1.07 11.29 17.73
C GLU A 111 0.99 9.76 17.57
N GLY A 112 1.01 9.27 16.33
CA GLY A 112 0.98 7.83 16.02
C GLY A 112 -0.42 7.28 15.70
N LEU A 113 -1.44 8.13 15.56
CA LEU A 113 -2.76 7.73 15.12
C LEU A 113 -2.67 7.06 13.73
N LEU A 114 -3.21 5.86 13.62
CA LEU A 114 -3.14 5.03 12.44
C LEU A 114 -4.50 4.82 11.79
N GLY A 115 -4.58 5.14 10.51
CA GLY A 115 -5.75 4.88 9.67
C GLY A 115 -5.51 3.75 8.69
N THR A 116 -6.58 3.15 8.19
CA THR A 116 -6.52 2.21 7.05
C THR A 116 -7.84 2.17 6.29
N TYR A 117 -7.84 1.51 5.14
CA TYR A 117 -9.05 1.24 4.37
C TYR A 117 -9.66 -0.11 4.76
N SER A 118 -10.99 -0.17 4.84
CA SER A 118 -11.77 -1.37 5.12
C SER A 118 -12.83 -1.57 4.03
N THR A 119 -12.38 -2.05 2.86
CA THR A 119 -13.15 -2.01 1.60
C THR A 119 -13.65 -3.39 1.17
N SER A 120 -12.73 -4.31 0.89
CA SER A 120 -13.02 -5.61 0.26
C SER A 120 -13.83 -6.56 1.16
N GLU A 121 -14.83 -7.20 0.57
CA GLU A 121 -15.69 -8.20 1.23
C GLU A 121 -15.38 -9.60 0.72
N LYS A 122 -15.74 -10.62 1.51
CA LYS A 122 -15.56 -12.02 1.08
C LYS A 122 -16.32 -12.29 -0.22
N ALA A 123 -17.46 -11.66 -0.37
CA ALA A 123 -18.33 -11.80 -1.53
C ALA A 123 -17.83 -11.01 -2.76
N SER A 124 -17.07 -9.91 -2.61
CA SER A 124 -16.58 -9.12 -3.76
C SER A 124 -15.24 -9.60 -4.30
N GLY A 125 -14.47 -10.34 -3.50
CA GLY A 125 -13.19 -10.92 -3.91
C GLY A 125 -12.18 -9.83 -4.29
N GLY A 126 -11.60 -9.93 -5.49
CA GLY A 126 -10.65 -8.94 -6.01
C GLY A 126 -11.28 -7.61 -6.43
N HIS A 127 -12.62 -7.51 -6.43
CA HIS A 127 -13.37 -6.35 -6.87
C HIS A 127 -13.65 -5.40 -5.70
N TRP A 128 -12.64 -4.66 -5.29
CA TRP A 128 -12.67 -3.81 -4.10
C TRP A 128 -13.51 -2.53 -4.26
N TRP A 129 -13.87 -2.16 -5.50
CA TRP A 129 -14.62 -0.95 -5.83
C TRP A 129 -16.15 -1.12 -5.72
N PHE A 130 -16.64 -2.32 -5.36
CA PHE A 130 -18.06 -2.55 -5.08
C PHE A 130 -18.25 -3.32 -3.77
N ASN A 131 -19.44 -3.23 -3.18
CA ASN A 131 -19.79 -3.87 -1.92
C ASN A 131 -21.15 -4.58 -1.98
N PHE A 132 -21.34 -5.58 -1.13
CA PHE A 132 -22.65 -6.18 -0.88
C PHE A 132 -23.27 -5.65 0.42
N SER A 133 -22.44 -5.35 1.43
CA SER A 133 -22.90 -4.63 2.63
C SER A 133 -23.56 -3.31 2.25
N GLU A 134 -24.55 -2.90 3.03
CA GLU A 134 -25.29 -1.65 2.86
C GLU A 134 -25.43 -0.96 4.21
N ALA A 135 -25.11 0.33 4.27
CA ALA A 135 -25.37 1.11 5.46
C ALA A 135 -26.88 1.34 5.59
N ALA A 136 -27.43 1.12 6.78
CA ALA A 136 -28.80 1.54 7.10
C ALA A 136 -28.77 2.88 7.82
N ARG A 137 -29.73 3.77 7.55
CA ARG A 137 -29.95 4.96 8.38
C ARG A 137 -30.58 4.52 9.70
N ASP A 138 -30.06 5.03 10.82
CA ASP A 138 -30.57 4.76 12.17
C ASP A 138 -30.98 6.09 12.84
N GLY A 139 -32.22 6.51 12.55
CA GLY A 139 -32.70 7.84 12.86
C GLY A 139 -32.07 8.91 11.95
N ASP A 140 -32.05 10.16 12.43
CA ASP A 140 -31.62 11.31 11.62
C ASP A 140 -30.11 11.59 11.70
N SER A 141 -29.43 11.07 12.71
CA SER A 141 -28.04 11.43 13.03
C SER A 141 -27.06 10.25 13.04
N HIS A 142 -27.50 9.03 12.74
CA HIS A 142 -26.63 7.86 12.77
C HIS A 142 -26.87 6.91 11.60
N TYR A 143 -25.89 6.05 11.39
CA TYR A 143 -25.92 4.92 10.49
C TYR A 143 -25.63 3.63 11.25
N LEU A 144 -26.21 2.53 10.80
CA LEU A 144 -25.92 1.20 11.28
C LEU A 144 -25.14 0.43 10.21
N LEU A 145 -23.95 -0.05 10.57
CA LEU A 145 -23.06 -0.77 9.68
C LEU A 145 -23.02 -2.26 10.04
N ASN A 146 -23.24 -3.11 9.03
CA ASN A 146 -23.12 -4.55 9.12
C ASN A 146 -22.34 -5.08 7.91
N ALA A 147 -21.15 -5.64 8.13
CA ALA A 147 -20.32 -6.17 7.05
C ALA A 147 -19.24 -7.14 7.55
N ASP A 148 -18.86 -8.07 6.68
CA ASP A 148 -17.67 -8.89 6.84
C ASP A 148 -16.64 -8.54 5.77
N LYS A 149 -15.53 -7.92 6.18
CA LYS A 149 -14.42 -7.55 5.31
C LYS A 149 -13.31 -8.60 5.38
N SER A 150 -12.58 -8.75 4.27
CA SER A 150 -11.65 -9.88 4.08
C SER A 150 -10.19 -9.58 4.38
N PHE A 151 -9.70 -8.45 3.86
CA PHE A 151 -8.27 -8.16 3.80
C PHE A 151 -7.99 -6.71 4.22
N THR A 152 -8.33 -6.39 5.47
CA THR A 152 -8.10 -5.05 6.03
C THR A 152 -6.69 -5.03 6.61
N THR A 153 -5.73 -4.42 5.90
CA THR A 153 -4.38 -4.15 6.45
C THR A 153 -4.50 -3.33 7.73
N SER A 154 -3.76 -3.72 8.76
CA SER A 154 -3.89 -3.19 10.13
C SER A 154 -5.21 -3.54 10.83
N ALA A 155 -5.85 -4.67 10.49
CA ALA A 155 -7.02 -5.17 11.24
C ALA A 155 -6.66 -5.35 12.72
N GLY A 156 -7.49 -4.81 13.62
CA GLY A 156 -7.24 -4.81 15.06
C GLY A 156 -6.12 -3.89 15.56
N ALA A 157 -5.36 -3.27 14.65
CA ALA A 157 -4.26 -2.36 14.97
C ALA A 157 -4.48 -0.92 14.50
N ALA A 158 -5.34 -0.66 13.51
CA ALA A 158 -5.71 0.71 13.16
C ALA A 158 -6.57 1.36 14.25
N ASP A 159 -6.43 2.67 14.40
CA ASP A 159 -7.22 3.50 15.30
C ASP A 159 -8.53 3.96 14.64
N TYR A 160 -8.57 4.01 13.31
CA TYR A 160 -9.80 4.20 12.54
C TYR A 160 -9.78 3.47 11.19
N TYR A 161 -10.97 3.19 10.68
CA TYR A 161 -11.19 2.55 9.40
C TYR A 161 -11.98 3.45 8.47
N LEU A 162 -11.45 3.72 7.27
CA LEU A 162 -12.27 4.21 6.17
C LEU A 162 -13.07 3.05 5.60
N PHE A 163 -14.29 2.92 6.09
CA PHE A 163 -15.20 1.83 5.79
C PHE A 163 -16.01 2.15 4.54
N GLN A 164 -15.90 1.29 3.53
CA GLN A 164 -16.67 1.39 2.29
C GLN A 164 -17.85 0.42 2.36
N THR A 165 -19.02 0.86 1.92
CA THR A 165 -20.25 0.06 1.87
C THR A 165 -21.18 0.62 0.81
N ARG A 166 -22.19 -0.14 0.39
CA ARG A 166 -23.28 0.45 -0.37
C ARG A 166 -23.97 1.53 0.46
N SER A 167 -24.37 2.59 -0.22
CA SER A 167 -25.13 3.72 0.33
C SER A 167 -26.51 3.24 0.76
N PRO A 168 -27.16 3.88 1.73
CA PRO A 168 -28.55 3.55 2.05
C PRO A 168 -29.45 3.72 0.82
N GLY A 169 -30.18 2.67 0.45
CA GLY A 169 -31.04 2.68 -0.73
C GLY A 169 -30.28 2.57 -2.06
N ALA A 170 -29.05 2.05 -2.05
CA ALA A 170 -28.26 1.80 -3.24
C ALA A 170 -29.02 0.97 -4.30
N LEU A 171 -28.93 1.39 -5.57
CA LEU A 171 -29.56 0.69 -6.69
C LEU A 171 -28.66 -0.43 -7.23
N GLY A 172 -27.35 -0.28 -7.07
CA GLY A 172 -26.36 -1.28 -7.46
C GLY A 172 -25.22 -1.47 -6.46
N PRO A 173 -24.37 -2.48 -6.67
CA PRO A 173 -23.22 -2.77 -5.80
C PRO A 173 -22.15 -1.66 -5.81
N THR A 174 -22.25 -0.77 -6.80
CA THR A 174 -21.30 0.29 -7.11
C THR A 174 -21.73 1.65 -6.54
N ASP A 175 -22.93 1.74 -5.98
CA ASP A 175 -23.45 2.96 -5.33
C ASP A 175 -22.98 3.03 -3.89
N ILE A 176 -21.70 3.34 -3.72
CA ILE A 176 -21.00 3.24 -2.45
C ILE A 176 -20.89 4.58 -1.70
N SER A 177 -20.73 4.47 -0.38
CA SER A 177 -20.43 5.56 0.54
C SER A 177 -19.27 5.15 1.45
N PHE A 178 -18.60 6.16 2.02
CA PHE A 178 -17.53 5.97 3.00
C PHE A 178 -17.90 6.52 4.37
N PHE A 179 -17.42 5.85 5.40
CA PHE A 179 -17.53 6.27 6.80
C PHE A 179 -16.15 6.20 7.46
N ILE A 180 -15.86 7.17 8.33
CA ILE A 180 -14.71 7.12 9.24
C ILE A 180 -15.18 6.41 10.50
N VAL A 181 -14.78 5.15 10.68
CA VAL A 181 -15.22 4.33 11.81
C VAL A 181 -14.11 4.30 12.85
N ASP A 182 -14.36 4.87 14.03
CA ASP A 182 -13.46 4.73 15.19
C ASP A 182 -13.35 3.25 15.57
N ALA A 183 -12.13 2.74 15.67
CA ALA A 183 -11.87 1.34 16.00
C ALA A 183 -12.34 0.94 17.41
N LYS A 184 -12.66 1.90 18.28
CA LYS A 184 -13.17 1.68 19.64
C LYS A 184 -14.69 1.47 19.71
N LEU A 185 -15.41 1.63 18.60
CA LEU A 185 -16.86 1.41 18.59
C LEU A 185 -17.19 -0.06 18.85
N ASP A 186 -18.26 -0.29 19.60
CA ASP A 186 -18.78 -1.62 19.88
C ASP A 186 -19.24 -2.33 18.60
N GLY A 187 -19.08 -3.66 18.58
CA GLY A 187 -19.50 -4.49 17.44
C GLY A 187 -18.42 -4.71 16.37
N ILE A 188 -17.20 -4.20 16.58
CA ILE A 188 -16.05 -4.45 15.72
C ILE A 188 -15.23 -5.63 16.27
N THR A 189 -15.00 -6.65 15.43
CA THR A 189 -14.14 -7.79 15.77
C THR A 189 -13.20 -8.12 14.62
N HIS A 190 -11.96 -8.50 14.92
CA HIS A 190 -10.95 -8.83 13.91
C HIS A 190 -10.51 -10.29 14.03
N GLY A 191 -10.20 -10.91 12.90
CA GLY A 191 -9.66 -12.26 12.85
C GLY A 191 -8.14 -12.29 12.78
N VAL A 192 -7.60 -13.51 12.87
CA VAL A 192 -6.16 -13.76 12.83
C VAL A 192 -5.63 -13.59 11.40
N TRP A 193 -4.43 -13.03 11.27
CA TRP A 193 -3.69 -12.95 10.01
C TRP A 193 -2.53 -13.96 9.99
N GLU A 194 -2.66 -15.02 9.19
CA GLU A 194 -1.61 -16.01 8.94
C GLU A 194 -1.33 -16.11 7.45
N ALA A 195 -0.20 -15.56 7.01
CA ALA A 195 0.13 -15.46 5.58
C ALA A 195 1.53 -15.96 5.25
N LEU A 196 1.75 -16.21 3.95
CA LEU A 196 3.05 -16.60 3.39
C LEU A 196 4.12 -15.55 3.69
N GLY A 197 3.88 -14.31 3.28
CA GLY A 197 4.77 -13.16 3.45
C GLY A 197 4.00 -11.96 3.95
N VAL A 198 4.71 -10.85 4.10
CA VAL A 198 4.21 -9.58 4.66
C VAL A 198 3.47 -9.75 5.99
N ARG A 199 3.88 -10.74 6.78
CA ARG A 199 3.17 -11.27 7.97
C ARG A 199 2.86 -10.19 9.01
N GLY A 200 3.72 -9.19 9.16
CA GLY A 200 3.51 -8.10 10.11
C GLY A 200 2.44 -7.07 9.71
N ASN A 201 1.91 -7.07 8.47
CA ASN A 201 0.96 -6.03 8.05
C ASN A 201 -0.47 -6.21 8.61
N HIS A 202 -0.77 -7.39 9.18
CA HIS A 202 -2.07 -7.72 9.77
C HIS A 202 -3.23 -7.47 8.81
N SER A 203 -3.13 -7.95 7.57
CA SER A 203 -4.18 -7.83 6.54
C SER A 203 -5.32 -8.84 6.71
N GLY A 204 -5.84 -8.94 7.93
CA GLY A 204 -6.84 -9.92 8.33
C GLY A 204 -8.29 -9.52 8.05
N PRO A 205 -9.23 -10.43 8.32
CA PRO A 205 -10.65 -10.15 8.22
C PRO A 205 -11.14 -9.30 9.41
N ILE A 206 -12.19 -8.52 9.19
CA ILE A 206 -12.85 -7.70 10.21
C ILE A 206 -14.36 -7.78 10.03
N SER A 207 -15.10 -7.98 11.12
CA SER A 207 -16.55 -8.07 11.15
C SER A 207 -17.09 -6.86 11.91
N TYR A 208 -18.09 -6.22 11.32
CA TYR A 208 -18.84 -5.11 11.87
C TYR A 208 -20.26 -5.61 12.09
N LYS A 209 -20.69 -5.67 13.35
CA LYS A 209 -22.03 -6.12 13.74
C LYS A 209 -22.74 -5.04 14.53
N ASN A 210 -23.75 -4.43 13.91
CA ASN A 210 -24.53 -3.33 14.47
C ASN A 210 -23.67 -2.15 14.95
N VAL A 211 -22.61 -1.83 14.20
CA VAL A 211 -21.74 -0.70 14.53
C VAL A 211 -22.48 0.58 14.20
N ARG A 212 -22.78 1.38 15.22
CA ARG A 212 -23.49 2.65 15.10
C ARG A 212 -22.49 3.78 14.89
N VAL A 213 -22.57 4.47 13.77
CA VAL A 213 -21.65 5.56 13.38
C VAL A 213 -22.43 6.86 13.21
N ASP A 214 -21.88 7.97 13.70
CA ASP A 214 -22.50 9.28 13.56
C ASP A 214 -22.53 9.75 12.10
N SER A 215 -23.56 10.51 11.72
CA SER A 215 -23.66 11.09 10.37
C SER A 215 -22.54 12.09 10.06
N GLN A 216 -21.94 12.71 11.08
CA GLN A 216 -20.77 13.58 10.95
C GLN A 216 -19.51 12.82 10.51
N ASP A 217 -19.47 11.49 10.69
CA ASP A 217 -18.36 10.63 10.30
C ASP A 217 -18.56 9.98 8.93
N ARG A 218 -19.66 10.28 8.23
CA ARG A 218 -19.78 10.00 6.80
C ARG A 218 -18.79 10.88 6.02
N LEU A 219 -17.94 10.25 5.23
CA LEU A 219 -16.97 10.94 4.39
C LEU A 219 -17.59 11.27 3.03
N GLY A 220 -17.66 12.57 2.71
CA GLY A 220 -18.37 13.05 1.53
C GLY A 220 -19.89 12.89 1.63
N GLU A 221 -20.57 12.88 0.48
CA GLU A 221 -22.01 12.65 0.37
C GLU A 221 -22.36 11.19 0.09
N GLU A 222 -23.60 10.79 0.40
CA GLU A 222 -24.12 9.47 0.04
C GLU A 222 -24.08 9.31 -1.48
N GLY A 223 -23.63 8.14 -1.95
CA GLY A 223 -23.49 7.84 -3.38
C GLY A 223 -22.29 8.50 -4.07
N LYS A 224 -21.49 9.31 -3.37
CA LYS A 224 -20.25 9.92 -3.90
C LYS A 224 -19.00 9.09 -3.67
N GLY A 225 -19.13 7.84 -3.23
CA GLY A 225 -17.98 6.98 -2.94
C GLY A 225 -17.15 6.62 -4.18
N LYS A 226 -17.69 6.71 -5.40
CA LYS A 226 -16.92 6.50 -6.65
C LYS A 226 -15.81 7.55 -6.81
N ASP A 227 -16.13 8.82 -6.57
CA ASP A 227 -15.16 9.92 -6.65
C ASP A 227 -14.06 9.72 -5.59
N ILE A 228 -14.44 9.32 -4.38
CA ILE A 228 -13.50 8.98 -3.30
C ILE A 228 -12.56 7.84 -3.73
N VAL A 229 -13.09 6.79 -4.37
CA VAL A 229 -12.29 5.68 -4.88
C VAL A 229 -11.29 6.14 -5.95
N TYR A 230 -11.73 6.87 -6.97
CA TYR A 230 -10.89 7.26 -8.11
C TYR A 230 -9.84 8.29 -7.73
N ASP A 231 -10.21 9.30 -6.95
CA ASP A 231 -9.38 10.47 -6.72
C ASP A 231 -8.72 10.49 -5.33
N GLY A 232 -9.26 9.76 -4.35
CA GLY A 232 -8.70 9.65 -3.00
C GLY A 232 -7.90 8.37 -2.78
N VAL A 233 -8.56 7.22 -2.98
CA VAL A 233 -7.99 5.91 -2.63
C VAL A 233 -6.94 5.47 -3.63
N THR A 234 -7.34 5.40 -4.91
CA THR A 234 -6.56 4.80 -6.00
C THR A 234 -5.17 5.42 -6.16
N PRO A 235 -5.00 6.76 -6.19
CA PRO A 235 -3.72 7.35 -6.56
C PRO A 235 -2.60 7.00 -5.56
N ILE A 236 -2.86 7.22 -4.27
CA ILE A 236 -1.91 6.96 -3.18
C ILE A 236 -1.65 5.47 -3.02
N TYR A 237 -2.70 4.67 -3.12
CA TYR A 237 -2.61 3.22 -2.98
C TYR A 237 -1.73 2.62 -4.09
N LEU A 238 -1.97 2.94 -5.36
CA LEU A 238 -1.22 2.33 -6.48
C LEU A 238 0.23 2.82 -6.56
N ILE A 239 0.49 4.14 -6.44
CA ILE A 239 1.87 4.65 -6.44
C ILE A 239 2.64 4.15 -5.22
N GLY A 240 1.99 4.09 -4.06
CA GLY A 240 2.58 3.61 -2.81
C GLY A 240 2.94 2.14 -2.87
N LEU A 241 1.99 1.28 -3.29
CA LEU A 241 2.27 -0.15 -3.50
C LEU A 241 3.40 -0.39 -4.48
N GLY A 242 3.35 0.25 -5.66
CA GLY A 242 4.40 0.12 -6.66
C GLY A 242 5.77 0.53 -6.11
N SER A 243 5.83 1.61 -5.32
CA SER A 243 7.05 2.08 -4.68
C SER A 243 7.58 1.10 -3.62
N VAL A 244 6.71 0.51 -2.79
CA VAL A 244 7.13 -0.54 -1.84
C VAL A 244 7.71 -1.74 -2.60
N TRP A 245 7.07 -2.19 -3.67
CA TRP A 245 7.56 -3.31 -4.49
C TRP A 245 8.87 -2.99 -5.21
N HIS A 246 9.06 -1.74 -5.66
CA HIS A 246 10.36 -1.28 -6.14
C HIS A 246 11.44 -1.42 -5.05
N GLY A 247 11.15 -1.00 -3.81
CA GLY A 247 12.02 -1.23 -2.67
C GLY A 247 12.36 -2.71 -2.46
N VAL A 248 11.36 -3.60 -2.49
CA VAL A 248 11.55 -5.05 -2.37
C VAL A 248 12.42 -5.61 -3.50
N ALA A 249 12.21 -5.17 -4.73
CA ALA A 249 13.02 -5.59 -5.88
C ALA A 249 14.49 -5.18 -5.73
N ARG A 250 14.74 -3.95 -5.26
CA ARG A 250 16.09 -3.48 -4.92
C ARG A 250 16.71 -4.34 -3.82
N ALA A 251 15.96 -4.66 -2.77
CA ALA A 251 16.44 -5.50 -1.67
C ALA A 251 16.85 -6.89 -2.14
N ALA A 252 16.07 -7.51 -3.04
CA ALA A 252 16.38 -8.80 -3.63
C ALA A 252 17.70 -8.76 -4.41
N LEU A 253 17.88 -7.75 -5.26
CA LEU A 253 19.09 -7.57 -6.07
C LEU A 253 20.33 -7.30 -5.18
N GLU A 254 20.19 -6.43 -4.18
CA GLU A 254 21.25 -6.11 -3.21
C GLU A 254 21.67 -7.35 -2.41
N ALA A 255 20.71 -8.15 -1.93
CA ALA A 255 20.98 -9.38 -1.19
C ALA A 255 21.66 -10.44 -2.06
N ALA A 256 21.20 -10.63 -3.30
CA ALA A 256 21.81 -11.53 -4.27
C ALA A 256 23.27 -11.15 -4.57
N ALA A 257 23.52 -9.87 -4.88
CA ALA A 257 24.87 -9.37 -5.15
C ALA A 257 25.81 -9.52 -3.95
N THR A 258 25.32 -9.22 -2.75
CA THR A 258 26.08 -9.41 -1.50
C THR A 258 26.44 -10.88 -1.30
N HIS A 259 25.49 -11.79 -1.49
CA HIS A 259 25.75 -13.23 -1.36
C HIS A 259 26.80 -13.71 -2.36
N LEU A 260 26.69 -13.32 -3.63
CA LEU A 260 27.60 -13.77 -4.68
C LEU A 260 29.03 -13.27 -4.51
N THR A 261 29.19 -12.03 -4.04
CA THR A 261 30.51 -11.41 -3.83
C THR A 261 31.19 -11.86 -2.55
N GLY A 262 30.41 -12.28 -1.55
CA GLY A 262 30.89 -12.77 -0.25
C GLY A 262 31.15 -14.28 -0.18
N THR A 263 30.62 -15.08 -1.11
CA THR A 263 30.71 -16.56 -1.06
C THR A 263 31.83 -17.08 -1.96
N ILE A 264 32.70 -17.94 -1.41
CA ILE A 264 33.84 -18.55 -2.10
C ILE A 264 33.66 -20.06 -2.18
N HIS A 265 33.69 -20.61 -3.40
CA HIS A 265 33.83 -22.04 -3.65
C HIS A 265 35.30 -22.44 -3.49
N ARG A 266 35.60 -23.10 -2.35
CA ARG A 266 36.97 -23.46 -1.97
C ARG A 266 37.64 -24.43 -2.94
N ASP A 267 36.88 -25.34 -3.53
CA ASP A 267 37.40 -26.36 -4.45
C ASP A 267 38.07 -25.75 -5.70
N PHE A 268 37.58 -24.59 -6.15
CA PHE A 268 38.11 -23.87 -7.31
C PHE A 268 38.75 -22.53 -6.94
N ASN A 269 38.75 -22.17 -5.65
CA ASN A 269 39.12 -20.85 -5.13
C ASN A 269 38.51 -19.69 -5.93
N ARG A 270 37.23 -19.80 -6.26
CA ARG A 270 36.47 -18.79 -7.03
C ARG A 270 35.31 -18.25 -6.21
N LYS A 271 35.03 -16.96 -6.34
CA LYS A 271 33.81 -16.38 -5.81
C LYS A 271 32.62 -16.85 -6.64
N LEU A 272 31.43 -16.87 -6.05
CA LEU A 272 30.23 -17.10 -6.84
C LEU A 272 30.06 -16.01 -7.92
N SER A 273 30.47 -14.77 -7.65
CA SER A 273 30.50 -13.70 -8.64
C SER A 273 31.39 -13.97 -9.86
N ASP A 274 32.29 -14.96 -9.83
CA ASP A 274 33.19 -15.31 -10.94
C ASP A 274 32.49 -16.19 -12.00
N TYR A 275 31.35 -16.80 -11.69
CA TYR A 275 30.57 -17.58 -12.64
C TYR A 275 29.71 -16.67 -13.55
N GLN A 276 29.90 -16.82 -14.87
CA GLN A 276 29.21 -16.00 -15.88
C GLN A 276 27.69 -16.08 -15.76
N VAL A 277 27.13 -17.28 -15.59
CA VAL A 277 25.68 -17.51 -15.51
C VAL A 277 25.04 -16.72 -14.37
N LEU A 278 25.72 -16.61 -13.21
CA LEU A 278 25.22 -15.86 -12.06
C LEU A 278 25.27 -14.34 -12.32
N ARG A 279 26.32 -13.86 -12.99
CA ARG A 279 26.38 -12.43 -13.40
C ARG A 279 25.32 -12.07 -14.43
N GLN A 280 24.99 -12.97 -15.35
CA GLN A 280 23.94 -12.75 -16.35
C GLN A 280 22.57 -12.58 -15.67
N GLN A 281 22.22 -13.46 -14.72
CA GLN A 281 20.96 -13.36 -13.96
C GLN A 281 20.86 -12.06 -13.13
N LEU A 282 21.98 -11.61 -12.54
CA LEU A 282 22.02 -10.30 -11.85
C LEU A 282 21.87 -9.13 -12.83
N GLY A 283 22.47 -9.22 -14.02
CA GLY A 283 22.34 -8.22 -15.07
C GLY A 283 20.90 -8.05 -15.54
N GLU A 284 20.20 -9.16 -15.81
CA GLU A 284 18.78 -9.16 -16.16
C GLU A 284 17.91 -8.52 -15.07
N SER A 285 18.13 -8.93 -13.82
CA SER A 285 17.40 -8.38 -12.66
C SER A 285 17.68 -6.88 -12.49
N LYS A 286 18.93 -6.44 -12.68
CA LYS A 286 19.31 -5.02 -12.58
C LYS A 286 18.59 -4.18 -13.63
N VAL A 287 18.56 -4.60 -14.89
CA VAL A 287 17.88 -3.84 -15.96
C VAL A 287 16.40 -3.63 -15.61
N LEU A 288 15.73 -4.67 -15.11
CA LEU A 288 14.34 -4.58 -14.68
C LEU A 288 14.15 -3.65 -13.48
N VAL A 289 14.98 -3.77 -12.44
CA VAL A 289 14.89 -2.91 -11.24
C VAL A 289 15.13 -1.43 -11.58
N GLU A 290 16.14 -1.13 -12.40
CA GLU A 290 16.47 0.26 -12.78
C GLU A 290 15.37 0.91 -13.64
N SER A 291 14.54 0.10 -14.32
CA SER A 291 13.40 0.64 -15.08
C SER A 291 12.30 1.25 -14.19
N LEU A 292 12.24 0.88 -12.91
CA LEU A 292 11.16 1.30 -12.00
C LEU A 292 11.28 2.75 -11.54
N ARG A 293 12.50 3.21 -11.24
CA ARG A 293 12.75 4.56 -10.69
C ARG A 293 12.25 5.70 -11.60
N PRO A 294 12.64 5.77 -12.89
CA PRO A 294 12.17 6.85 -13.75
C PRO A 294 10.65 6.84 -13.89
N TRP A 295 10.04 5.66 -14.04
CA TRP A 295 8.57 5.51 -14.15
C TRP A 295 7.86 5.97 -12.87
N GLN A 296 8.31 5.52 -11.70
CA GLN A 296 7.80 5.95 -10.40
C GLN A 296 7.86 7.48 -10.25
N HIS A 297 9.02 8.07 -10.55
CA HIS A 297 9.23 9.51 -10.39
C HIS A 297 8.36 10.33 -11.34
N ASP A 298 8.18 9.85 -12.57
CA ASP A 298 7.35 10.51 -13.56
C ASP A 298 5.88 10.53 -13.14
N LEU A 299 5.32 9.36 -12.78
CA LEU A 299 3.93 9.26 -12.31
C LEU A 299 3.66 10.08 -11.05
N ALA A 300 4.59 10.08 -10.09
CA ALA A 300 4.45 10.88 -8.88
C ALA A 300 4.39 12.38 -9.20
N ARG A 301 5.22 12.87 -10.14
CA ARG A 301 5.15 14.27 -10.58
C ARG A 301 3.88 14.61 -11.34
N GLN A 302 3.35 13.66 -12.12
CA GLN A 302 2.07 13.86 -12.79
C GLN A 302 0.92 13.99 -11.76
N LEU A 303 0.93 13.18 -10.69
CA LEU A 303 -0.01 13.33 -9.57
C LEU A 303 0.13 14.69 -8.88
N ASP A 304 1.36 15.14 -8.63
CA ASP A 304 1.63 16.44 -8.05
C ASP A 304 1.09 17.59 -8.92
N GLN A 305 1.27 17.48 -10.24
CA GLN A 305 0.75 18.46 -11.19
C GLN A 305 -0.78 18.47 -11.21
N LEU A 306 -1.43 17.30 -11.28
CA LEU A 306 -2.89 17.21 -11.23
C LEU A 306 -3.45 17.80 -9.94
N GLN A 307 -2.81 17.54 -8.79
CA GLN A 307 -3.22 18.13 -7.52
C GLN A 307 -3.06 19.65 -7.51
N ALA A 308 -1.96 20.18 -8.04
CA ALA A 308 -1.72 21.62 -8.13
C ALA A 308 -2.74 22.33 -9.03
N ASP A 309 -3.15 21.68 -10.12
CA ASP A 309 -4.11 22.19 -11.10
C ASP A 309 -5.58 21.97 -10.67
N GLY A 310 -5.82 21.35 -9.52
CA GLY A 310 -7.16 21.00 -9.04
C GLY A 310 -7.88 19.99 -9.93
N GLN A 311 -7.12 19.15 -10.65
CA GLN A 311 -7.64 18.16 -11.57
C GLN A 311 -7.83 16.80 -10.87
N PRO A 312 -8.83 15.99 -11.31
CA PRO A 312 -9.02 14.62 -10.81
C PRO A 312 -7.75 13.78 -11.01
N GLN A 313 -7.24 13.18 -9.93
CA GLN A 313 -6.05 12.33 -9.98
C GLN A 313 -6.35 10.94 -10.54
N GLY A 314 -7.62 10.52 -10.53
CA GLY A 314 -8.10 9.28 -11.13
C GLY A 314 -7.82 9.17 -12.64
N GLN A 315 -7.48 10.29 -13.31
CA GLN A 315 -6.98 10.31 -14.69
C GLN A 315 -5.75 9.41 -14.90
N LEU A 316 -4.96 9.16 -13.85
CA LEU A 316 -3.78 8.30 -13.90
C LEU A 316 -4.05 6.86 -13.46
N LEU A 317 -5.32 6.43 -13.32
CA LEU A 317 -5.69 5.08 -12.89
C LEU A 317 -4.90 3.99 -13.65
N LEU A 318 -4.92 4.03 -14.98
CA LEU A 318 -4.26 3.02 -15.79
C LEU A 318 -2.73 3.11 -15.74
N PRO A 319 -2.08 4.27 -15.97
CA PRO A 319 -0.63 4.40 -15.81
C PRO A 319 -0.12 3.95 -14.43
N LEU A 320 -0.85 4.26 -13.36
CA LEU A 320 -0.52 3.80 -12.00
C LEU A 320 -0.71 2.29 -11.83
N THR A 321 -1.75 1.73 -12.44
CA THR A 321 -2.02 0.29 -12.44
C THR A 321 -0.91 -0.47 -13.16
N GLU A 322 -0.49 0.01 -14.33
CA GLU A 322 0.64 -0.53 -15.09
C GLU A 322 1.93 -0.52 -14.28
N PHE A 323 2.25 0.61 -13.64
CA PHE A 323 3.43 0.71 -12.78
C PHE A 323 3.37 -0.26 -11.59
N LYS A 324 2.22 -0.38 -10.91
CA LYS A 324 2.04 -1.35 -9.82
C LYS A 324 2.24 -2.79 -10.30
N VAL A 325 1.69 -3.15 -11.46
CA VAL A 325 1.86 -4.48 -12.06
C VAL A 325 3.33 -4.73 -12.36
N HIS A 326 3.99 -3.81 -13.05
CA HIS A 326 5.40 -3.94 -13.40
C HIS A 326 6.29 -4.04 -12.15
N ALA A 327 6.12 -3.15 -11.17
CA ALA A 327 6.91 -3.16 -9.94
C ALA A 327 6.74 -4.45 -9.13
N SER A 328 5.52 -4.97 -9.00
CA SER A 328 5.28 -6.24 -8.29
C SER A 328 5.84 -7.45 -9.02
N GLU A 329 5.78 -7.49 -10.37
CA GLU A 329 6.41 -8.54 -11.17
C GLU A 329 7.93 -8.49 -11.08
N VAL A 330 8.52 -7.30 -11.21
CA VAL A 330 9.97 -7.11 -11.08
C VAL A 330 10.46 -7.52 -9.68
N ALA A 331 9.69 -7.24 -8.63
CA ALA A 331 9.97 -7.74 -7.29
C ALA A 331 9.96 -9.27 -7.21
N ASN A 332 8.96 -9.93 -7.82
CA ASN A 332 8.86 -11.39 -7.84
C ASN A 332 10.02 -12.03 -8.63
N ILE A 333 10.32 -11.50 -9.82
CA ILE A 333 11.42 -11.97 -10.68
C ILE A 333 12.74 -11.81 -9.93
N SER A 334 13.01 -10.63 -9.36
CA SER A 334 14.25 -10.36 -8.65
C SER A 334 14.39 -11.23 -7.41
N ALA A 335 13.31 -11.47 -6.66
CA ALA A 335 13.34 -12.32 -5.47
C ALA A 335 13.53 -13.80 -5.84
N ARG A 336 12.88 -14.30 -6.90
CA ARG A 336 13.13 -15.65 -7.43
C ARG A 336 14.58 -15.81 -7.85
N ASN A 337 15.10 -14.86 -8.64
CA ASN A 337 16.49 -14.91 -9.09
C ASN A 337 17.46 -14.86 -7.89
N ALA A 338 17.14 -14.10 -6.83
CA ALA A 338 17.93 -14.07 -5.60
C ALA A 338 17.96 -15.44 -4.88
N MET A 339 16.84 -16.17 -4.87
CA MET A 339 16.79 -17.56 -4.36
C MET A 339 17.68 -18.48 -5.22
N ASP A 340 17.55 -18.41 -6.54
CA ASP A 340 18.27 -19.29 -7.46
C ASP A 340 19.79 -19.11 -7.37
N VAL A 341 20.27 -17.86 -7.36
CA VAL A 341 21.72 -17.57 -7.32
C VAL A 341 22.36 -17.86 -5.97
N SER A 342 21.57 -17.92 -4.89
CA SER A 342 22.05 -18.23 -3.54
C SER A 342 21.89 -19.70 -3.15
N GLY A 343 21.22 -20.49 -4.00
CA GLY A 343 21.04 -21.92 -3.82
C GLY A 343 20.51 -22.29 -2.44
N GLY A 344 21.08 -23.33 -1.83
CA GLY A 344 20.65 -23.81 -0.51
C GLY A 344 20.78 -22.78 0.63
N TYR A 345 21.59 -21.73 0.47
CA TYR A 345 21.66 -20.65 1.46
C TYR A 345 20.46 -19.71 1.38
N GLY A 346 19.95 -19.44 0.18
CA GLY A 346 18.73 -18.67 -0.03
C GLY A 346 17.51 -19.34 0.59
N TYR A 347 17.49 -20.68 0.61
CA TYR A 347 16.38 -21.47 1.16
C TYR A 347 16.36 -21.55 2.69
N LYS A 348 17.45 -21.17 3.37
CA LYS A 348 17.48 -21.10 4.84
C LYS A 348 16.78 -19.85 5.33
N LYS A 349 16.12 -19.94 6.50
CA LYS A 349 15.50 -18.78 7.17
C LYS A 349 16.47 -17.60 7.19
N GLY A 350 16.03 -16.45 6.67
CA GLY A 350 16.89 -15.30 6.47
C GLY A 350 16.31 -14.26 5.51
N GLN A 351 17.15 -13.30 5.12
CA GLN A 351 16.70 -12.17 4.31
C GLN A 351 16.15 -12.58 2.94
N ILE A 352 16.81 -13.52 2.23
CA ILE A 352 16.47 -13.86 0.84
C ILE A 352 15.11 -14.57 0.77
N GLU A 353 14.90 -15.63 1.55
CA GLU A 353 13.60 -16.33 1.57
C GLU A 353 12.46 -15.43 2.06
N ARG A 354 12.72 -14.54 3.02
CA ARG A 354 11.72 -13.55 3.46
C ARG A 354 11.31 -12.64 2.31
N ILE A 355 12.29 -12.06 1.60
CA ILE A 355 12.02 -11.20 0.44
C ILE A 355 11.20 -11.95 -0.62
N PHE A 356 11.50 -13.23 -0.86
CA PHE A 356 10.72 -14.07 -1.77
C PHE A 356 9.27 -14.24 -1.32
N ARG A 357 9.04 -14.57 -0.05
CA ARG A 357 7.68 -14.68 0.52
C ARG A 357 6.93 -13.35 0.45
N ASP A 358 7.58 -12.25 0.81
CA ASP A 358 7.00 -10.91 0.82
C ASP A 358 6.63 -10.44 -0.60
N ALA A 359 7.54 -10.60 -1.56
CA ALA A 359 7.32 -10.21 -2.96
C ALA A 359 6.08 -10.90 -3.55
N ARG A 360 5.82 -12.15 -3.16
CA ARG A 360 4.69 -12.92 -3.69
C ARG A 360 3.34 -12.26 -3.40
N ALA A 361 3.21 -11.52 -2.30
CA ALA A 361 1.98 -10.83 -1.94
C ALA A 361 1.55 -9.78 -2.99
N GLY A 362 2.51 -9.10 -3.64
CA GLY A 362 2.23 -8.03 -4.60
C GLY A 362 1.39 -8.48 -5.82
N ILE A 363 1.47 -9.76 -6.18
CA ILE A 363 0.71 -10.33 -7.31
C ILE A 363 -0.78 -10.43 -6.99
N ALA A 364 -1.12 -10.75 -5.74
CA ALA A 364 -2.50 -10.97 -5.31
C ALA A 364 -3.17 -9.71 -4.76
N MET A 365 -2.40 -8.76 -4.21
CA MET A 365 -2.95 -7.52 -3.66
C MET A 365 -3.72 -6.74 -4.72
N GLY A 366 -4.93 -6.29 -4.35
CA GLY A 366 -5.89 -5.65 -5.23
C GLY A 366 -5.34 -4.38 -5.90
N PRO A 367 -5.76 -4.05 -7.14
CA PRO A 367 -6.23 -5.03 -8.11
C PRO A 367 -5.12 -6.08 -8.33
N SER A 368 -5.50 -7.37 -8.32
CA SER A 368 -4.54 -8.45 -8.60
C SER A 368 -3.91 -8.22 -9.97
N ASN A 369 -2.71 -8.74 -10.20
CA ASN A 369 -2.05 -8.50 -11.49
C ASN A 369 -2.83 -9.07 -12.69
N ASN A 370 -3.71 -10.06 -12.47
CA ASN A 370 -4.58 -10.58 -13.51
C ASN A 370 -5.73 -9.60 -13.84
N ILE A 371 -6.41 -9.08 -12.81
CA ILE A 371 -7.47 -8.07 -12.99
C ILE A 371 -6.89 -6.80 -13.60
N ALA A 372 -5.73 -6.36 -13.12
CA ALA A 372 -5.05 -5.18 -13.64
C ALA A 372 -4.66 -5.33 -15.12
N ARG A 373 -4.16 -6.50 -15.54
CA ARG A 373 -3.87 -6.77 -16.96
C ARG A 373 -5.13 -6.78 -17.82
N GLU A 374 -6.24 -7.25 -17.29
CA GLU A 374 -7.52 -7.19 -18.00
C GLU A 374 -7.93 -5.73 -18.24
N TRP A 375 -7.80 -4.85 -17.24
CA TRP A 375 -8.07 -3.43 -17.40
C TRP A 375 -7.18 -2.78 -18.46
N ILE A 376 -5.88 -3.04 -18.38
CA ILE A 376 -4.89 -2.53 -19.35
C ILE A 376 -5.22 -3.06 -20.76
N GLY A 377 -5.57 -4.34 -20.87
CA GLY A 377 -5.95 -4.98 -22.13
C GLY A 377 -7.21 -4.37 -22.74
N LYS A 378 -8.27 -4.20 -21.95
CA LYS A 378 -9.53 -3.56 -22.36
C LYS A 378 -9.29 -2.14 -22.86
N ASP A 379 -8.56 -1.32 -22.09
CA ASP A 379 -8.24 0.05 -22.50
C ASP A 379 -7.48 0.11 -23.82
N LEU A 380 -6.46 -0.74 -23.99
CA LEU A 380 -5.65 -0.80 -25.20
C LEU A 380 -6.47 -1.10 -26.46
N VAL A 381 -7.56 -1.86 -26.35
CA VAL A 381 -8.44 -2.20 -27.48
C VAL A 381 -9.73 -1.35 -27.52
N GLY A 382 -9.83 -0.32 -26.69
CA GLY A 382 -10.97 0.60 -26.65
C GLY A 382 -12.24 0.02 -26.03
N LEU A 383 -12.11 -1.00 -25.18
CA LEU A 383 -13.21 -1.53 -24.38
C LEU A 383 -13.30 -0.79 -23.03
N PRO A 384 -14.51 -0.54 -22.52
CA PRO A 384 -14.69 0.10 -21.22
C PRO A 384 -14.15 -0.80 -20.08
N LEU A 385 -13.56 -0.19 -19.05
CA LEU A 385 -13.05 -0.93 -17.87
C LEU A 385 -14.16 -1.58 -17.04
N GLU A 386 -15.39 -1.07 -17.16
CA GLU A 386 -16.61 -1.55 -16.50
C GLU A 386 -16.44 -1.83 -15.00
N LEU A 387 -15.68 -0.97 -14.29
CA LEU A 387 -15.59 -1.05 -12.83
C LEU A 387 -16.99 -0.90 -12.22
N PHE A 388 -17.81 0.02 -12.73
CA PHE A 388 -19.08 0.38 -12.07
C PHE A 388 -20.35 0.04 -12.86
N GLU A 389 -20.24 -0.68 -13.96
CA GLU A 389 -21.35 -0.98 -14.89
C GLU A 389 -21.51 -2.48 -15.14
N ALA A 390 -22.72 -2.91 -15.51
CA ALA A 390 -23.05 -4.31 -15.74
C ALA A 390 -22.74 -4.71 -17.20
N GLY A 391 -22.06 -5.85 -17.41
CA GLY A 391 -21.81 -6.42 -18.74
C GLY A 391 -20.42 -6.99 -19.01
N GLY A 392 -19.51 -6.94 -18.03
CA GLY A 392 -18.07 -7.03 -18.30
C GLY A 392 -17.40 -8.40 -18.22
N GLU A 393 -18.16 -9.48 -18.38
CA GLU A 393 -17.62 -10.84 -18.55
C GLU A 393 -17.48 -11.23 -20.04
#